data_AF-A0A9C9G1D1-F1
#
_entry.id   AF-A0A9C9G1D1-F1
#
_cell.length_a   1.000
_cell.length_b   1.000
_cell.length_c   1.000
_cell.angle_alpha   90.00
_cell.angle_beta   90.00
_cell.angle_gamma   90.00
#
_symmetry.space_group_name_H-M   'P 1'
#
loop_
_entity.id
_entity.type
_entity.pdbx_description
1 polymer ?
#
loop_
_entity_poly.entity_id
_entity_poly.type
_entity_poly.pdbx_seq_one_letter_code
_entity_poly.pdbx_strand_id
1 'polypeptide(L)' 'FFTVWIRALPEDHMQRVIKQGDLRPMAGNQQAMEDLKLILEERDGKYRLADFNLMTSGQTIEQSLEQLIEPCTKYLQAG' A
#
# COMPACT_ATOMS: atom_id res chain seq x y z
N PHE A 1 8.85 -8.69 16.35
CA PHE A 1 9.09 -8.09 15.02
C PHE A 1 8.16 -6.90 14.89
N PHE A 2 8.59 -5.82 14.26
CA PHE A 2 7.76 -4.64 14.03
C PHE A 2 7.17 -4.72 12.61
N THR A 3 5.87 -4.52 12.48
CA THR A 3 5.13 -4.67 11.23
C THR A 3 4.59 -3.34 10.74
N VAL A 4 4.78 -3.07 9.45
CA VAL A 4 4.24 -1.89 8.80
C VAL A 4 3.31 -2.31 7.68
N TRP A 5 2.07 -1.83 7.73
CA TRP A 5 1.15 -1.93 6.61
C TRP A 5 1.25 -0.68 5.73
N ILE A 6 1.83 -0.84 4.53
CA ILE A 6 1.84 0.20 3.50
C ILE A 6 0.55 0.08 2.68
N ARG A 7 -0.28 1.13 2.73
CA ARG A 7 -1.58 1.19 2.05
C ARG A 7 -1.69 2.38 1.11
N ALA A 8 -2.63 2.26 0.18
CA ALA A 8 -3.06 3.30 -0.74
C ALA A 8 -4.58 3.17 -0.94
N LEU A 9 -5.22 4.23 -1.43
CA LEU A 9 -6.56 4.15 -1.98
C LEU A 9 -6.57 3.21 -3.20
N PRO A 10 -7.65 2.46 -3.45
CA PRO A 10 -7.76 1.54 -4.59
C PRO A 10 -7.43 2.21 -5.92
N GLU A 11 -7.89 3.45 -6.11
CA GLU A 11 -7.69 4.22 -7.34
C GLU A 11 -6.21 4.52 -7.58
N ASP A 12 -5.51 5.01 -6.54
CA ASP A 12 -4.07 5.28 -6.63
C ASP A 12 -3.25 4.01 -6.82
N HIS A 13 -3.64 2.91 -6.16
CA HIS A 13 -3.01 1.61 -6.34
C HIS A 13 -3.10 1.18 -7.81
N MET A 14 -4.31 1.22 -8.38
CA MET A 14 -4.54 0.85 -9.77
C MET A 14 -3.74 1.73 -10.75
N GLN A 15 -3.77 3.05 -10.54
CA GLN A 15 -3.03 3.98 -11.39
C GLN A 15 -1.52 3.71 -11.36
N ARG A 16 -0.96 3.33 -10.21
CA ARG A 16 0.46 2.98 -10.08
C ARG A 16 0.80 1.69 -10.84
N VAL A 17 -0.06 0.67 -10.80
CA VAL A 17 0.10 -0.58 -11.57
C VAL A 17 0.07 -0.31 -13.08
N ILE A 18 -0.89 0.49 -13.54
CA ILE A 18 -0.99 0.91 -14.94
C ILE A 18 0.29 1.64 -15.38
N LYS A 19 0.80 2.57 -14.56
CA LYS A 19 2.03 3.33 -14.85
C LYS A 19 3.28 2.46 -14.89
N GLN A 20 3.30 1.31 -14.22
CA GLN A 20 4.38 0.33 -14.31
C GLN A 20 4.35 -0.46 -15.63
N GLY A 21 3.29 -0.31 -16.43
CA GLY A 21 3.11 -1.01 -17.71
C GLY A 21 2.50 -2.42 -17.57
N ASP A 22 2.13 -2.85 -16.36
CA ASP A 22 1.44 -4.13 -16.15
C ASP A 22 -0.07 -3.95 -16.26
N LEU A 23 -0.60 -4.16 -17.48
CA LEU A 23 -2.03 -4.06 -17.75
C LEU A 23 -2.78 -5.38 -17.54
N ARG A 24 -2.10 -6.47 -17.19
CA ARG A 24 -2.73 -7.79 -17.01
C ARG A 24 -3.88 -7.78 -15.98
N PRO A 25 -3.82 -7.03 -14.86
CA PRO A 25 -4.93 -6.94 -13.92
C PRO A 25 -6.22 -6.34 -14.50
N MET A 26 -6.10 -5.55 -15.57
CA MET A 26 -7.21 -4.87 -16.25
C MET A 26 -7.60 -5.53 -17.57
N ALA A 27 -6.77 -6.42 -18.09
CA ALA A 27 -6.97 -7.02 -19.40
C ALA A 27 -8.23 -7.91 -19.41
N GLY A 28 -9.25 -7.51 -20.18
CA GLY A 28 -10.48 -8.27 -20.33
C GLY A 28 -11.41 -8.24 -19.11
N ASN A 29 -11.13 -7.43 -18.09
CA ASN A 29 -11.94 -7.36 -16.87
C ASN A 29 -12.51 -5.93 -16.67
N GLN A 30 -13.79 -5.75 -17.01
CA GLN A 30 -14.52 -4.50 -16.76
C GLN A 30 -14.72 -4.23 -15.26
N GLN A 31 -14.56 -5.25 -14.41
CA GLN A 31 -14.80 -5.25 -12.96
C GLN A 31 -13.54 -5.14 -12.12
N ALA A 32 -12.37 -4.97 -12.74
CA ALA A 32 -11.07 -5.05 -12.07
C ALA A 32 -10.89 -4.08 -10.88
N MET A 33 -11.54 -2.91 -10.92
CA MET A 33 -11.52 -1.96 -9.79
C MET A 33 -12.36 -2.47 -8.60
N GLU A 34 -13.49 -3.11 -8.86
CA GLU A 34 -14.32 -3.69 -7.80
C GLU A 34 -13.66 -4.93 -7.19
N ASP A 35 -13.04 -5.77 -8.03
CA ASP A 35 -12.23 -6.89 -7.56
C ASP A 35 -11.07 -6.41 -6.67
N LEU A 36 -10.39 -5.33 -7.07
CA LEU A 36 -9.35 -4.72 -6.24
C LEU A 36 -9.90 -4.25 -4.89
N LYS A 37 -11.08 -3.61 -4.87
CA LYS A 37 -11.73 -3.15 -3.64
C LYS A 37 -12.05 -4.33 -2.71
N LEU A 38 -12.63 -5.40 -3.24
CA LEU A 38 -12.90 -6.64 -2.50
C LEU A 38 -11.62 -7.24 -1.90
N ILE A 39 -10.55 -7.36 -2.69
CA ILE A 39 -9.27 -7.89 -2.21
C ILE A 39 -8.69 -7.03 -1.08
N LEU A 40 -8.80 -5.71 -1.17
CA LEU A 40 -8.31 -4.80 -0.13
C LEU A 40 -9.15 -4.90 1.15
N GLU A 41 -10.47 -5.04 1.02
CA GLU A 41 -11.40 -5.23 2.14
C GLU A 41 -11.15 -6.56 2.88
N GLU A 42 -11.03 -7.67 2.14
CA GLU A 42 -10.73 -8.99 2.69
C GLU A 42 -9.41 -9.02 3.48
N ARG A 43 -8.44 -8.18 3.08
CA ARG A 43 -7.12 -8.10 3.71
C ARG A 43 -7.07 -7.10 4.87
N ASP A 44 -7.97 -6.12 4.94
CA ASP A 44 -7.97 -5.06 5.95
C ASP A 44 -7.90 -5.63 7.37
N GLY A 45 -8.71 -6.66 7.66
CA GLY A 45 -8.80 -7.24 9.00
C GLY A 45 -7.46 -7.76 9.55
N LYS A 46 -6.64 -8.42 8.71
CA LYS A 46 -5.31 -8.91 9.13
C LYS A 46 -4.28 -7.79 9.12
N TYR A 47 -4.32 -6.91 8.12
CA TYR A 47 -3.31 -5.87 7.94
C TYR A 47 -3.43 -4.75 8.97
N ARG A 48 -4.64 -4.47 9.46
CA ARG A 48 -4.90 -3.50 10.52
C ARG A 48 -4.24 -3.87 11.86
N LEU A 49 -3.84 -5.13 12.04
CA LEU A 49 -3.07 -5.59 13.20
C LEU A 49 -1.60 -5.15 13.16
N ALA A 50 -1.14 -4.53 12.07
CA ALA A 50 0.21 -4.01 11.98
C ALA A 50 0.47 -2.93 13.03
N ASP A 51 1.70 -2.90 13.55
CA ASP A 51 2.13 -1.94 14.56
C ASP A 51 2.09 -0.50 14.04
N PHE A 52 2.24 -0.31 12.72
CA PHE A 52 2.12 0.99 12.05
C PHE A 52 1.41 0.87 10.70
N ASN A 53 0.58 1.87 10.40
CA ASN A 53 -0.20 1.95 9.17
C ASN A 53 0.17 3.22 8.39
N LEU A 54 0.73 3.04 7.18
CA LEU A 54 1.18 4.15 6.33
C LEU A 54 0.26 4.32 5.12
N MET A 55 -0.46 5.45 5.04
CA MET A 55 -1.24 5.82 3.86
C MET A 55 -0.38 6.60 2.88
N THR A 56 -0.13 6.05 1.69
CA THR A 56 0.72 6.66 0.66
C THR A 56 -0.06 7.43 -0.41
N SER A 57 -1.39 7.43 -0.34
CA SER A 57 -2.25 8.20 -1.26
C SER A 57 -2.12 9.69 -1.02
N GLY A 58 -1.99 10.46 -2.11
CA GLY A 58 -1.74 11.90 -2.05
C GLY A 58 -0.35 12.31 -1.53
N GLN A 59 0.56 11.36 -1.29
CA GLN A 59 1.91 11.63 -0.81
C GLN A 59 2.96 11.47 -1.92
N THR A 60 4.04 12.24 -1.83
CA THR A 60 5.27 11.96 -2.59
C THR A 60 6.03 10.78 -1.99
N ILE A 61 7.03 10.29 -2.72
CA ILE A 61 7.91 9.21 -2.24
C ILE A 61 8.65 9.67 -0.98
N GLU A 62 9.16 10.90 -0.97
CA GLU A 62 9.92 11.48 0.13
C GLU A 62 9.08 11.59 1.40
N GLN A 63 7.84 12.07 1.27
CA GLN A 63 6.88 12.14 2.39
C GLN A 63 6.55 10.76 2.96
N SER A 64 6.32 9.78 2.07
CA SER A 64 6.03 8.40 2.49
C SER A 64 7.25 7.76 3.16
N LEU A 65 8.45 8.05 2.67
CA LEU A 65 9.71 7.54 3.21
C LEU A 65 10.01 8.10 4.59
N GLU A 66 9.84 9.41 4.77
CA GLU A 66 10.01 10.07 6.08
C GLU A 66 9.07 9.46 7.13
N GLN A 67 7.78 9.32 6.79
CA GLN A 67 6.78 8.69 7.66
C GLN A 67 7.03 7.21 7.92
N LEU A 68 7.75 6.51 7.03
CA LEU A 68 8.15 5.12 7.24
C LEU A 68 9.36 5.02 8.17
N ILE A 69 10.36 5.88 7.98
CA ILE A 69 11.63 5.85 8.73
C ILE A 69 11.40 6.17 10.21
N GLU A 70 10.60 7.20 10.51
CA GLU A 70 10.37 7.65 11.89
C GLU A 70 9.97 6.51 12.85
N PRO A 71 8.91 5.72 12.59
CA PRO A 71 8.54 4.60 13.47
C PRO A 71 9.52 3.43 13.39
N CYS A 72 10.18 3.21 12.24
CA CYS A 72 11.12 2.11 12.06
C CYS A 72 12.46 2.35 12.77
N THR A 73 12.87 3.61 12.99
CA THR A 73 14.22 3.97 13.50
C THR A 73 14.53 3.29 14.84
N LYS A 74 13.54 3.08 15.71
CA LYS A 74 13.71 2.39 17.00
C LYS A 74 14.00 0.89 16.87
N TYR A 75 13.72 0.32 15.71
CA TYR A 75 13.86 -1.11 15.40
C TYR A 75 14.95 -1.39 14.36
N LEU A 76 15.38 -0.35 13.64
CA LEU A 76 16.60 -0.33 12.84
C LEU A 76 17.77 -0.12 13.79
N GLN A 77 18.23 -1.19 14.43
CA GLN A 77 19.48 -1.13 15.19
C GLN A 77 20.60 -0.63 14.27
N ALA A 78 21.34 0.38 14.71
CA ALA A 78 22.63 0.69 14.11
C ALA A 78 23.50 -0.56 14.25
N GLY A 79 23.75 -1.23 13.11
CA GLY A 79 24.81 -2.22 13.00
C GLY A 79 26.17 -1.56 13.11
#